data_AF-A0A7V9JHT6-F1
#
_entry.id   AF-A0A7V9JHT6-F1
#
_cell.length_a   1.000
_cell.length_b   1.000
_cell.length_c   1.000
_cell.angle_alpha   90.00
_cell.angle_beta   90.00
_cell.angle_gamma   90.00
#
_symmetry.space_group_name_H-M   'P 1'
#
loop_
_entity.id
_entity.type
_entity.pdbx_description
1 polymer ?
#
loop_
_entity_poly.entity_id
_entity_poly.type
_entity_poly.pdbx_seq_one_letter_code
_entity_poly.pdbx_strand_id
1 'polypeptide(L)' 'PAALERRRLHWPTGRLAKPREIVQAALFLASDESSYVNGATFLVDGGLTAAYVTPD' A
#
# COMPACT_ATOMS: atom_id res chain seq x y z
N PRO A 1 9.08 18.98 -3.76
CA PRO A 1 9.61 18.66 -2.41
C PRO A 1 8.60 18.88 -1.28
N ALA A 2 8.10 20.11 -1.08
CA ALA A 2 7.15 20.44 -0.01
C ALA A 2 5.80 19.68 -0.10
N ALA A 3 5.29 19.46 -1.31
CA ALA A 3 4.04 18.72 -1.51
C ALA A 3 4.14 17.23 -1.14
N LEU A 4 5.29 16.60 -1.34
CA LEU A 4 5.52 15.19 -0.99
C LEU A 4 5.59 15.02 0.53
N GLU A 5 6.33 15.92 1.19
CA GLU A 5 6.45 16.00 2.65
C GLU A 5 5.07 16.08 3.32
N ARG A 6 4.22 17.01 2.88
CA ARG A 6 2.84 17.14 3.41
C ARG A 6 2.03 15.85 3.28
N ARG A 7 2.23 15.10 2.20
CA ARG A 7 1.47 13.86 1.95
C ARG A 7 1.96 12.68 2.77
N ARG A 8 3.20 12.70 3.30
CA ARG A 8 3.76 11.60 4.11
C ARG A 8 2.91 11.30 5.35
N LEU A 9 2.31 12.32 5.96
CA LEU A 9 1.45 12.18 7.14
C LEU A 9 0.24 11.27 6.90
N HIS A 10 -0.22 11.17 5.65
CA HIS A 10 -1.38 10.32 5.30
C HIS A 10 -1.01 8.85 5.10
N TRP A 11 0.28 8.51 5.01
CA TRP A 11 0.73 7.12 4.98
C TRP A 11 1.12 6.69 6.39
N PRO A 12 0.41 5.76 7.04
CA PRO A 12 0.85 5.14 8.29
C PRO A 12 2.28 4.59 8.23
N THR A 13 2.67 4.11 7.05
CA THR A 13 4.04 3.61 6.78
C THR A 13 5.09 4.73 6.71
N GLY A 14 4.68 6.00 6.68
CA GLY A 14 5.54 7.19 6.65
C GLY A 14 6.24 7.47 5.32
N ARG A 15 5.98 6.66 4.29
CA ARG A 15 6.61 6.77 2.97
C ARG A 15 5.77 6.12 1.88
N LEU A 16 6.11 6.46 0.63
CA LEU A 16 5.67 5.71 -0.54
C LEU A 16 6.27 4.30 -0.55
N ALA A 17 5.50 3.36 -1.11
CA ALA A 17 6.00 2.05 -1.46
C ALA A 17 7.13 2.15 -2.50
N LYS A 18 8.13 1.28 -2.37
CA LYS A 18 9.13 1.02 -3.40
C LYS A 18 8.50 0.09 -4.44
N PRO A 19 8.90 0.15 -5.73
CA PRO A 19 8.38 -0.74 -6.76
C PRO A 19 8.45 -2.23 -6.38
N ARG A 20 9.54 -2.63 -5.70
CA ARG A 20 9.71 -4.00 -5.22
C ARG A 20 8.59 -4.47 -4.29
N GLU A 21 8.05 -3.60 -3.44
CA GLU A 21 6.98 -3.96 -2.50
C GLU A 21 5.67 -4.27 -3.22
N ILE A 22 5.39 -3.56 -4.32
CA ILE A 22 4.24 -3.85 -5.19
C ILE A 22 4.45 -5.17 -5.94
N VAL A 23 5.66 -5.40 -6.46
CA VAL A 23 6.00 -6.65 -7.15
C VAL A 23 5.87 -7.86 -6.23
N GLN A 24 6.29 -7.77 -4.97
CA GLN A 24 6.16 -8.90 -4.03
C GLN A 24 4.69 -9.26 -3.78
N ALA A 25 3.80 -8.27 -3.70
CA ALA A 25 2.37 -8.53 -3.56
C ALA A 25 1.78 -9.22 -4.80
N ALA A 26 2.17 -8.76 -6.00
CA ALA A 26 1.77 -9.42 -7.24
C ALA A 26 2.32 -10.85 -7.35
N LEU A 27 3.58 -11.08 -6.93
CA LEU A 27 4.18 -12.41 -6.90
C LEU A 27 3.46 -13.35 -5.93
N PHE A 28 3.07 -12.87 -4.75
CA PHE A 28 2.25 -13.65 -3.81
C PHE A 28 0.92 -14.07 -4.46
N LEU A 29 0.21 -13.15 -5.12
CA LEU A 29 -1.05 -13.47 -5.80
C LEU A 29 -0.88 -14.38 -7.03
N ALA A 30 0.32 -14.45 -7.58
CA ALA A 30 0.65 -15.33 -8.71
C ALA A 30 1.18 -16.70 -8.26
N SER A 31 1.43 -16.90 -6.96
CA SER A 31 2.04 -18.11 -6.42
C SER A 31 1.03 -19.02 -5.72
N ASP A 32 1.43 -20.27 -5.48
CA ASP A 32 0.60 -21.30 -4.86
C ASP A 32 0.19 -20.95 -3.41
N GLU A 33 0.96 -20.08 -2.75
CA GLU A 33 0.66 -19.54 -1.42
C GLU A 33 -0.66 -18.77 -1.36
N SER A 34 -1.18 -18.31 -2.51
CA SER A 34 -2.46 -17.61 -2.61
C SER A 34 -3.60 -18.49 -3.14
N SER A 35 -3.46 -19.82 -3.13
CA SER A 35 -4.38 -20.78 -3.75
C SER A 35 -5.88 -20.65 -3.41
N TYR A 36 -6.24 -19.99 -2.30
CA TYR A 36 -7.63 -19.73 -1.92
C TYR A 36 -7.98 -18.24 -1.76
N VAL A 37 -7.09 -17.34 -2.20
CA VAL A 37 -7.31 -15.89 -2.20
C VAL A 37 -7.97 -15.50 -3.53
N ASN A 38 -9.30 -15.50 -3.57
CA ASN A 38 -10.07 -15.12 -4.75
C ASN A 38 -11.20 -14.14 -4.39
N GLY A 39 -11.66 -13.38 -5.40
CA GLY A 39 -12.81 -12.46 -5.25
C GLY A 39 -12.57 -11.25 -4.33
N ALA A 40 -11.33 -11.01 -3.91
CA ALA A 40 -10.99 -9.96 -2.95
C ALA A 40 -10.17 -8.83 -3.59
N THR A 41 -10.35 -7.61 -3.11
CA THR A 41 -9.44 -6.49 -3.40
C THR A 41 -8.25 -6.55 -2.45
N PHE A 42 -7.06 -6.78 -3.00
CA PHE A 42 -5.81 -6.85 -2.23
C PHE A 42 -5.10 -5.48 -2.24
N LEU A 43 -5.35 -4.66 -1.22
CA LEU A 43 -4.78 -3.31 -1.11
C LEU A 43 -3.31 -3.33 -0.69
N VAL A 44 -2.46 -2.64 -1.45
CA VAL A 44 -1.02 -2.50 -1.21
C VAL A 44 -0.63 -1.02 -1.29
N ASP A 45 -1.12 -0.23 -0.34
CA ASP A 45 -1.05 1.24 -0.40
C ASP A 45 -0.41 1.88 0.83
N GLY A 46 0.20 1.08 1.71
CA GLY A 46 0.85 1.56 2.92
C GLY A 46 -0.11 2.09 3.99
N GLY A 47 -1.40 1.73 3.91
CA GLY A 47 -2.45 2.08 4.87
C GLY A 47 -3.20 3.37 4.54
N LEU A 48 -2.94 3.96 3.38
CA LEU A 48 -3.52 5.25 2.97
C LEU A 48 -5.06 5.20 2.93
N THR A 49 -5.63 4.13 2.37
CA THR A 49 -7.09 3.99 2.22
C THR A 49 -7.81 3.95 3.58
N ALA A 50 -7.18 3.39 4.61
CA ALA A 50 -7.80 3.23 5.94
C ALA A 50 -7.55 4.43 6.87
N ALA A 51 -6.44 5.14 6.69
CA ALA A 51 -5.95 6.14 7.63
C ALA A 51 -5.73 7.52 6.97
N TYR A 52 -6.48 7.83 5.91
CA TYR A 52 -6.43 9.15 5.30
C TYR A 52 -6.97 10.21 6.27
N VAL A 53 -6.07 10.81 7.04
CA VAL A 53 -6.41 11.91 7.95
C VAL A 53 -6.07 13.24 7.29
N THR A 54 -7.01 14.18 7.25
CA THR A 54 -6.67 15.57 6.92
C THR A 54 -6.25 16.23 8.23
N PRO A 55 -4.99 16.67 8.40
CA PRO A 55 -4.61 17.40 9.60
C PRO A 55 -5.42 18.71 9.66
N ASP A 56 -5.93 19.03 10.85
CA ASP A 56 -6.55 20.33 11.15
C ASP A 56 -5.57 21.49 10.94
#